data_AF-A0AAE1IUN4-F1
#
_entry.id   AF-A0AAE1IUN4-F1
#
_cell.length_a   1.000
_cell.length_b   1.000
_cell.length_c   1.000
_cell.angle_alpha   90.00
_cell.angle_beta   90.00
_cell.angle_gamma   90.00
#
_symmetry.space_group_name_H-M   'P 1'
#
loop_
_entity.id
_entity.type
_entity.pdbx_description
1 polymer ?
#
loop_
_entity_poly.entity_id
_entity_poly.type
_entity_poly.pdbx_seq_one_letter_code
_entity_poly.pdbx_strand_id
1 'polypeptide(L)'
;MGEDPQKLKKMAAAAYDYENDPRWADYWSNVLVPAHMVSNSDVINHYKRKFYQRYIDPDLIVEPMSTSSSSQSTPPSATSSSRSSPSRNGQAYTQNSGTGSTNRTSGTSATAGSNPTPLRWERKTIHFSVNAWVFVIAMLAVIPLVPRSISQRAYRLSFLGTVCSSLFSLYLQYGKPRAWNLQALQIYLQSIVGTKDFIYLIYSISFVTSHLCLKFALIPILCQALEHIAKFLRRNFSQSTLYRKYMEEACVWVESNTTTLNILTSHAEIALGFLLIISLLSRQRNVLQTFMYWQVLKLMYQAPVTATYHRSVWAKIGRTVTPFIHRYAPALNTPLAAVQRWWFR
;
A
#
# COMPACT_ATOMS: atom_id res chain seq x y z
N MET A 1 -30.17 -15.08 56.24
CA MET A 1 -29.04 -14.67 55.39
C MET A 1 -29.46 -14.91 53.94
N GLY A 2 -29.89 -13.88 53.23
CA GLY A 2 -30.20 -14.01 51.80
C GLY A 2 -28.89 -13.89 51.01
N GLU A 3 -28.57 -14.92 50.22
CA GLU A 3 -27.41 -14.87 49.32
C GLU A 3 -27.65 -13.75 48.28
N ASP A 4 -26.65 -12.89 48.09
CA ASP A 4 -26.74 -11.82 47.09
C ASP A 4 -27.06 -12.43 45.72
N PRO A 5 -28.17 -12.04 45.06
CA PRO A 5 -28.59 -12.64 43.80
C PRO A 5 -27.53 -12.52 42.70
N GLN A 6 -26.65 -11.53 42.81
CA GLN A 6 -25.51 -11.38 41.90
C GLN A 6 -24.37 -12.38 42.12
N LYS A 7 -24.16 -12.88 43.35
CA LYS A 7 -23.13 -13.89 43.61
C LYS A 7 -23.51 -15.22 42.95
N LEU A 8 -24.79 -15.59 43.04
CA LEU A 8 -25.35 -16.75 42.35
C LEU A 8 -25.18 -16.64 40.82
N LYS A 9 -25.48 -15.47 40.24
CA LYS A 9 -25.28 -15.22 38.79
C LYS A 9 -23.82 -15.27 38.37
N LYS A 10 -22.89 -14.74 39.20
CA LYS A 10 -21.44 -14.83 38.94
C LYS A 10 -20.93 -16.28 39.00
N MET A 11 -21.47 -17.11 39.91
CA MET A 11 -21.17 -18.54 39.99
C MET A 11 -21.72 -19.32 38.79
N ALA A 12 -22.95 -19.03 38.37
CA ALA A 12 -23.54 -19.61 37.17
C ALA A 12 -22.75 -19.27 35.90
N ALA A 13 -22.29 -18.02 35.79
CA ALA A 13 -21.41 -17.59 34.71
C ALA A 13 -20.05 -18.33 34.76
N ALA A 14 -19.48 -18.62 35.93
CA ALA A 14 -18.21 -19.35 36.02
C ALA A 14 -18.36 -20.85 35.67
N ALA A 15 -19.52 -21.44 35.95
CA ALA A 15 -19.83 -22.85 35.68
C ALA A 15 -20.33 -23.12 34.26
N TYR A 16 -20.54 -22.09 33.44
CA TYR A 16 -21.00 -22.23 32.07
C TYR A 16 -19.93 -22.87 31.16
N ASP A 17 -20.35 -23.77 30.27
CA ASP A 17 -19.46 -24.46 29.35
C ASP A 17 -19.21 -23.62 28.09
N TYR A 18 -18.22 -22.73 28.17
CA TYR A 18 -17.84 -21.83 27.08
C TYR A 18 -17.13 -22.56 25.93
N GLU A 19 -16.49 -23.71 26.16
CA GLU A 19 -15.67 -24.38 25.15
C GLU A 19 -16.55 -25.11 24.11
N ASN A 20 -17.75 -25.52 24.49
CA ASN A 20 -18.73 -26.14 23.60
C ASN A 20 -19.67 -25.14 22.90
N ASP A 21 -19.63 -23.85 23.24
CA ASP A 21 -20.45 -22.84 22.56
C ASP A 21 -19.71 -22.24 21.34
N PRO A 22 -20.18 -22.48 20.10
CA PRO A 22 -19.55 -21.93 18.90
C PRO A 22 -19.54 -20.39 18.87
N ARG A 23 -20.44 -19.74 19.62
CA ARG A 23 -20.50 -18.27 19.74
C ARG A 23 -19.37 -17.71 20.59
N TRP A 24 -18.84 -18.48 21.54
CA TRP A 24 -17.70 -18.07 22.35
C TRP A 24 -16.43 -17.95 21.51
N ALA A 25 -16.17 -18.91 20.62
CA ALA A 25 -15.00 -18.90 19.73
C ALA A 25 -15.02 -17.68 18.78
N ASP A 26 -16.17 -17.39 18.17
CA ASP A 26 -16.34 -16.21 17.32
C ASP A 26 -16.19 -14.91 18.14
N TYR A 27 -16.83 -14.82 19.30
CA TYR A 27 -16.71 -13.67 20.19
C TYR A 27 -15.25 -13.43 20.61
N TRP A 28 -14.54 -14.46 21.09
CA TRP A 28 -13.16 -14.36 21.54
C TRP A 28 -12.20 -13.94 20.43
N SER A 29 -12.41 -14.43 19.20
CA SER A 29 -11.59 -14.03 18.04
C SER A 29 -11.74 -12.54 17.66
N ASN A 30 -12.89 -11.94 17.99
CA ASN A 30 -13.19 -10.53 17.74
C ASN A 30 -12.71 -9.60 18.87
N VAL A 31 -12.35 -10.13 20.04
CA VAL A 31 -11.80 -9.33 21.14
C VAL A 31 -10.30 -9.06 20.87
N LEU A 32 -9.95 -7.82 20.55
CA LEU A 32 -8.55 -7.39 20.47
C LEU A 32 -7.93 -7.26 21.86
N VAL A 33 -7.39 -8.35 22.39
CA VAL A 33 -6.55 -8.35 23.60
C VAL A 33 -5.08 -8.21 23.20
N PRO A 34 -4.31 -7.25 23.75
CA PRO A 34 -2.88 -7.15 23.53
C PRO A 34 -2.16 -8.46 23.87
N ALA A 35 -1.22 -8.92 23.04
CA ALA A 35 -0.61 -10.25 23.14
C ALA A 35 0.01 -10.60 24.51
N HIS A 36 0.42 -9.60 25.30
CA HIS A 36 0.97 -9.78 26.65
C HIS A 36 -0.10 -9.98 27.75
N MET A 37 -1.37 -9.75 27.44
CA MET A 37 -2.51 -9.90 28.36
C MET A 37 -3.38 -11.13 28.06
N VAL A 38 -3.17 -11.80 26.92
CA VAL A 38 -3.95 -12.96 26.46
C VAL A 38 -3.75 -14.18 27.38
N SER A 39 -2.59 -14.31 28.02
CA SER A 39 -2.28 -15.40 28.95
C SER A 39 -2.81 -15.18 30.37
N ASN A 40 -3.36 -13.99 30.67
CA ASN A 40 -3.85 -13.69 32.01
C ASN A 40 -5.28 -14.25 32.20
N SER A 41 -5.42 -15.20 33.14
CA SER A 41 -6.69 -15.85 33.49
C SER A 41 -7.78 -14.86 33.90
N ASP A 42 -7.41 -13.74 34.51
CA ASP A 42 -8.36 -12.73 34.98
C ASP A 42 -9.00 -11.97 33.82
N VAL A 43 -8.22 -11.74 32.75
CA VAL A 43 -8.70 -11.09 31.53
C VAL A 43 -9.66 -12.02 30.79
N ILE A 44 -9.30 -13.30 30.67
CA ILE A 44 -10.17 -14.32 30.08
C ILE A 44 -11.49 -14.41 30.85
N ASN A 45 -11.43 -14.46 32.19
CA ASN A 45 -12.61 -14.53 33.05
C ASN A 45 -13.49 -13.28 32.96
N HIS A 46 -12.90 -12.09 32.82
CA HIS A 46 -13.66 -10.85 32.60
C HIS A 46 -14.44 -10.90 31.29
N TYR A 47 -13.82 -11.37 30.21
CA TYR A 47 -14.49 -11.49 28.90
C TYR A 47 -15.51 -12.64 28.86
N LYS A 48 -15.29 -13.74 29.58
CA LYS A 48 -16.30 -14.81 29.78
C LYS A 48 -17.55 -14.25 30.46
N ARG A 49 -17.40 -13.43 31.51
CA ARG A 49 -18.52 -12.75 32.17
C ARG A 49 -19.23 -11.76 31.26
N LYS A 50 -18.50 -11.00 30.43
CA LYS A 50 -19.11 -10.10 29.44
C LYS A 50 -19.87 -10.86 28.35
N PHE A 51 -19.36 -12.00 27.91
CA PHE A 51 -20.07 -12.88 26.98
C PHE A 51 -21.35 -13.41 27.61
N TYR A 52 -21.28 -13.92 28.84
CA TYR A 52 -22.44 -14.42 29.58
C TYR A 52 -23.50 -13.34 29.78
N GLN A 53 -23.07 -12.12 30.11
CA GLN A 53 -23.97 -10.96 30.20
C GLN A 53 -24.66 -10.68 28.87
N ARG A 54 -23.91 -10.76 27.76
CA ARG A 54 -24.42 -10.38 26.43
C ARG A 54 -25.37 -11.42 25.83
N TYR A 55 -25.15 -12.71 26.08
CA TYR A 55 -25.84 -13.79 25.37
C TYR A 55 -26.75 -14.66 26.24
N ILE A 56 -26.62 -14.62 27.57
CA ILE A 56 -27.36 -15.52 28.48
C ILE A 56 -28.14 -14.75 29.54
N ASP A 57 -27.48 -13.92 30.35
CA ASP A 57 -28.14 -13.17 31.44
C ASP A 57 -27.77 -11.68 31.42
N PRO A 58 -28.58 -10.82 30.78
CA PRO A 58 -28.36 -9.38 30.68
C PRO A 58 -28.28 -8.65 32.03
N ASP A 59 -28.85 -9.22 33.09
CA ASP A 59 -28.91 -8.63 34.43
C ASP A 59 -27.64 -8.93 35.25
N LEU A 60 -26.68 -9.67 34.70
CA LEU A 60 -25.36 -9.88 35.32
C LEU A 60 -24.55 -8.58 35.24
N ILE A 61 -24.32 -7.92 36.37
CA ILE A 61 -23.43 -6.75 36.43
C ILE A 61 -21.96 -7.20 36.42
N VAL A 62 -21.24 -6.87 35.34
CA VAL A 62 -19.81 -7.13 35.19
C VAL A 62 -19.02 -5.88 35.60
N GLU A 63 -18.25 -5.98 36.68
CA GLU A 63 -17.37 -4.90 37.14
C GLU A 63 -16.26 -4.58 36.12
N PRO A 64 -15.96 -3.30 35.86
CA PRO A 64 -14.88 -2.91 34.97
C PRO A 64 -13.54 -3.38 35.53
N MET A 65 -12.67 -3.90 34.65
CA MET A 65 -11.36 -4.39 35.08
C MET A 65 -10.51 -3.21 35.56
N SER A 66 -10.14 -3.21 36.84
CA SER A 66 -9.21 -2.24 37.41
C SER A 66 -7.84 -2.42 36.75
N THR A 67 -7.52 -1.59 35.76
CA THR A 67 -6.17 -1.48 35.22
C THR A 67 -5.29 -0.83 36.28
N SER A 68 -4.58 -1.66 37.05
CA SER A 68 -3.54 -1.24 37.98
C SER A 68 -2.40 -0.58 37.21
N SER A 69 -2.51 0.74 37.03
CA SER A 69 -1.39 1.61 36.72
C SER A 69 -0.61 1.84 38.02
N SER A 70 0.58 1.25 38.11
CA SER A 70 1.50 1.44 39.23
C SER A 70 2.26 2.75 39.06
N SER A 71 1.97 3.74 39.90
CA SER A 71 2.92 4.64 40.61
C SER A 71 2.28 5.97 41.00
N GLN A 72 1.76 6.07 42.24
CA GLN A 72 2.12 7.16 43.16
C GLN A 72 1.54 6.92 44.56
N SER A 73 2.36 7.25 45.54
CA SER A 73 2.24 7.10 46.98
C SER A 73 1.14 7.97 47.62
N THR A 74 0.59 7.43 48.71
CA THR A 74 -0.26 7.95 49.81
C THR A 74 0.10 9.37 50.33
N PRO A 75 -0.75 10.07 51.15
CA PRO A 75 -1.63 9.53 52.21
C PRO A 75 -3.04 10.18 52.40
N PRO A 76 -3.87 9.66 53.34
CA PRO A 76 -5.31 9.93 53.45
C PRO A 76 -5.69 10.94 54.55
N SER A 77 -6.91 11.49 54.46
CA SER A 77 -7.64 12.16 55.57
C SER A 77 -9.14 12.04 55.25
N ALA A 78 -9.89 11.20 55.96
CA ALA A 78 -10.59 11.46 57.23
C ALA A 78 -11.94 12.19 57.06
N THR A 79 -13.02 11.42 57.23
CA THR A 79 -14.22 11.68 58.05
C THR A 79 -15.01 12.98 57.86
N SER A 80 -16.29 12.90 57.48
CA SER A 80 -17.45 13.19 58.37
C SER A 80 -18.79 13.30 57.64
N SER A 81 -19.82 13.02 58.41
CA SER A 81 -21.20 12.69 58.08
C SER A 81 -22.15 13.90 58.16
N SER A 82 -23.41 13.66 57.77
CA SER A 82 -24.66 14.33 58.18
C SER A 82 -24.92 15.77 57.68
N ARG A 83 -25.97 16.03 56.88
CA ARG A 83 -27.44 16.05 57.16
C ARG A 83 -27.87 17.30 57.93
N SER A 84 -28.54 18.24 57.25
CA SER A 84 -29.76 18.96 57.65
C SER A 84 -29.92 20.34 56.96
N SER A 85 -31.07 20.55 56.34
CA SER A 85 -31.67 21.87 56.07
C SER A 85 -32.27 22.42 57.38
N PRO A 86 -32.56 23.73 57.55
CA PRO A 86 -33.79 24.28 56.97
C PRO A 86 -33.87 25.81 56.67
N SER A 87 -34.78 26.14 55.74
CA SER A 87 -35.81 27.21 55.78
C SER A 87 -35.54 28.72 55.51
N ARG A 88 -36.42 29.21 54.60
CA ARG A 88 -37.07 30.55 54.47
C ARG A 88 -36.20 31.71 53.97
N ASN A 89 -36.66 32.63 53.10
CA ASN A 89 -37.99 33.06 52.67
C ASN A 89 -37.84 33.92 51.39
N GLY A 90 -38.90 34.04 50.57
CA GLY A 90 -39.13 35.30 49.82
C GLY A 90 -39.41 35.22 48.31
N GLN A 91 -40.70 35.19 47.96
CA GLN A 91 -41.36 35.86 46.82
C GLN A 91 -41.00 35.42 45.39
N ALA A 92 -41.86 34.64 44.72
CA ALA A 92 -43.12 35.04 44.05
C ALA A 92 -42.90 35.69 42.67
N TYR A 93 -42.99 34.88 41.60
CA TYR A 93 -43.75 35.21 40.39
C TYR A 93 -44.23 33.90 39.74
N THR A 94 -45.55 33.77 39.67
CA THR A 94 -46.38 32.76 39.00
C THR A 94 -46.46 33.03 37.50
N GLN A 95 -46.35 32.00 36.64
CA GLN A 95 -47.42 31.61 35.70
C GLN A 95 -47.14 30.26 35.00
N ASN A 96 -48.05 29.29 35.24
CA ASN A 96 -48.72 28.34 34.33
C ASN A 96 -48.02 27.90 33.02
N SER A 97 -48.19 26.70 32.46
CA SER A 97 -48.83 25.39 32.76
C SER A 97 -48.85 24.68 31.39
N GLY A 98 -48.61 23.37 31.30
CA GLY A 98 -48.89 22.67 30.04
C GLY A 98 -48.14 21.38 29.78
N THR A 99 -48.47 20.36 30.56
CA THR A 99 -48.19 18.93 30.37
C THR A 99 -48.71 18.42 29.02
N GLY A 100 -47.99 17.50 28.35
CA GLY A 100 -48.50 16.84 27.13
C GLY A 100 -47.56 15.83 26.48
N SER A 101 -47.52 14.62 27.05
CA SER A 101 -46.95 13.39 26.47
C SER A 101 -47.51 13.09 25.07
N THR A 102 -46.66 12.65 24.13
CA THR A 102 -47.03 11.62 23.13
C THR A 102 -45.80 10.92 22.54
N ASN A 103 -45.79 9.59 22.69
CA ASN A 103 -44.95 8.65 21.96
C ASN A 103 -45.08 8.82 20.44
N ARG A 104 -43.95 8.76 19.72
CA ARG A 104 -43.92 8.33 18.31
C ARG A 104 -42.61 7.62 17.95
N THR A 105 -42.71 6.31 17.86
CA THR A 105 -41.82 5.38 17.16
C THR A 105 -41.97 5.54 15.65
N SER A 106 -40.85 5.54 14.91
CA SER A 106 -40.66 4.95 13.57
C SER A 106 -39.40 5.53 12.91
N GLY A 107 -38.57 4.68 12.32
CA GLY A 107 -37.64 5.11 11.27
C GLY A 107 -36.21 4.60 11.40
N THR A 108 -36.04 3.29 11.31
CA THR A 108 -34.77 2.58 11.07
C THR A 108 -34.03 3.21 9.89
N SER A 109 -33.03 4.05 10.16
CA SER A 109 -32.03 4.43 9.16
C SER A 109 -30.85 3.48 9.33
N ALA A 110 -30.74 2.53 8.41
CA ALA A 110 -29.60 1.65 8.27
C ALA A 110 -28.32 2.49 8.15
N THR A 111 -27.57 2.61 9.25
CA THR A 111 -26.16 2.96 9.18
C THR A 111 -25.47 1.82 8.47
N ALA A 112 -25.29 1.98 7.16
CA ALA A 112 -24.31 1.22 6.41
C ALA A 112 -22.99 1.32 7.19
N GLY A 113 -22.58 0.21 7.79
CA GLY A 113 -21.31 0.07 8.49
C GLY A 113 -20.18 0.23 7.49
N SER A 114 -19.84 1.48 7.17
CA SER A 114 -18.56 1.82 6.56
C SER A 114 -17.49 1.63 7.63
N ASN A 115 -16.98 0.42 7.75
CA ASN A 115 -15.63 0.21 8.27
C ASN A 115 -14.65 0.47 7.12
N PRO A 116 -14.03 1.66 6.98
CA PRO A 116 -12.84 1.77 6.16
C PRO A 116 -11.76 0.95 6.86
N THR A 117 -11.48 -0.23 6.33
CA THR A 117 -10.37 -1.09 6.76
C THR A 117 -9.09 -0.25 6.91
N PRO A 118 -8.60 0.06 8.13
CA PRO A 118 -7.44 0.94 8.31
C PRO A 118 -6.19 0.39 7.60
N LEU A 119 -6.05 -0.94 7.60
CA LEU A 119 -4.98 -1.67 6.92
C LEU A 119 -4.92 -1.45 5.40
N ARG A 120 -6.07 -1.25 4.71
CA ARG A 120 -6.08 -1.00 3.26
C ARG A 120 -5.63 0.41 2.93
N TRP A 121 -5.97 1.37 3.79
CA TRP A 121 -5.56 2.76 3.66
C TRP A 121 -4.06 2.90 3.91
N GLU A 122 -3.56 2.22 4.93
CA GLU A 122 -2.13 2.16 5.28
C GLU A 122 -1.30 1.62 4.11
N ARG A 123 -1.68 0.47 3.51
CA ARG A 123 -0.95 -0.11 2.36
C ARG A 123 -0.89 0.81 1.14
N LYS A 124 -2.00 1.46 0.79
CA LYS A 124 -2.04 2.38 -0.36
C LYS A 124 -1.21 3.64 -0.10
N THR A 125 -1.23 4.14 1.13
CA THR A 125 -0.47 5.31 1.55
C THR A 125 1.03 5.01 1.56
N ILE A 126 1.43 3.82 2.03
CA ILE A 126 2.82 3.34 1.97
C ILE A 126 3.28 3.21 0.51
N HIS A 127 2.48 2.57 -0.35
CA HIS A 127 2.83 2.45 -1.76
C HIS A 127 2.97 3.83 -2.43
N PHE A 128 2.08 4.77 -2.12
CA PHE A 128 2.17 6.14 -2.59
C PHE A 128 3.43 6.86 -2.09
N SER A 129 3.74 6.79 -0.79
CA SER A 129 4.88 7.48 -0.20
C SER A 129 6.20 6.98 -0.79
N VAL A 130 6.34 5.67 -1.02
CA VAL A 130 7.51 5.10 -1.67
C VAL A 130 7.64 5.60 -3.12
N ASN A 131 6.56 5.61 -3.90
CA ASN A 131 6.61 6.12 -5.28
C ASN A 131 6.88 7.63 -5.34
N ALA A 132 6.31 8.41 -4.41
CA ALA A 132 6.59 9.83 -4.27
C ALA A 132 8.06 10.09 -3.92
N TRP A 133 8.62 9.31 -3.00
CA TRP A 133 10.04 9.35 -2.65
C TRP A 133 10.94 9.02 -3.86
N VAL A 134 10.62 7.95 -4.59
CA VAL A 134 11.34 7.57 -5.83
C VAL A 134 11.31 8.72 -6.84
N PHE A 135 10.15 9.34 -7.04
CA PHE A 135 9.99 10.47 -7.97
C PHE A 135 10.89 11.66 -7.59
N VAL A 136 10.88 12.07 -6.31
CA VAL A 136 11.70 13.18 -5.81
C VAL A 136 13.18 12.90 -5.99
N ILE A 137 13.64 11.70 -5.63
CA ILE A 137 15.05 11.34 -5.78
C ILE A 137 15.46 11.22 -7.25
N ALA A 138 14.58 10.68 -8.11
CA ALA A 138 14.85 10.57 -9.53
C ALA A 138 14.98 11.96 -10.18
N MET A 139 14.12 12.91 -9.79
CA MET A 139 14.24 14.30 -10.21
C MET A 139 15.56 14.92 -9.74
N LEU A 140 15.95 14.70 -8.48
CA LEU A 140 17.23 15.15 -7.95
C LEU A 140 18.43 14.58 -8.75
N ALA A 141 18.34 13.33 -9.23
CA ALA A 141 19.39 12.72 -10.02
C ALA A 141 19.50 13.31 -11.45
N VAL A 142 18.38 13.71 -12.06
CA VAL A 142 18.34 14.28 -13.42
C VAL A 142 18.83 15.73 -13.43
N ILE A 143 18.49 16.54 -12.42
CA ILE A 143 18.82 17.96 -12.36
C ILE A 143 20.35 18.18 -12.49
N PRO A 144 20.81 19.03 -13.44
CA PRO A 144 22.24 19.24 -13.68
C PRO A 144 22.95 20.06 -12.60
N LEU A 145 22.20 20.74 -11.73
CA LEU A 145 22.71 21.58 -10.63
C LEU A 145 23.26 20.77 -9.45
N VAL A 146 23.00 19.46 -9.38
CA VAL A 146 23.36 18.61 -8.24
C VAL A 146 24.79 18.07 -8.41
N PRO A 147 25.62 18.08 -7.34
CA PRO A 147 26.96 17.48 -7.35
C PRO A 147 26.95 16.03 -7.86
N ARG A 148 27.95 15.64 -8.65
CA ARG A 148 28.03 14.31 -9.29
C ARG A 148 27.91 13.15 -8.30
N SER A 149 28.50 13.28 -7.11
CA SER A 149 28.43 12.26 -6.05
C SER A 149 27.02 12.07 -5.51
N ILE A 150 26.26 13.16 -5.32
CA ILE A 150 24.88 13.12 -4.84
C ILE A 150 23.97 12.61 -5.96
N SER A 151 24.14 13.09 -7.20
CA SER A 151 23.38 12.63 -8.36
C SER A 151 23.54 11.12 -8.60
N GLN A 152 24.76 10.58 -8.44
CA GLN A 152 25.01 9.13 -8.57
C GLN A 152 24.39 8.30 -7.43
N ARG A 153 24.42 8.82 -6.19
CA ARG A 153 23.74 8.18 -5.06
C ARG A 153 22.23 8.21 -5.24
N ALA A 154 21.68 9.37 -5.62
CA ALA A 154 20.27 9.56 -5.93
C ALA A 154 19.83 8.62 -7.06
N TYR A 155 20.59 8.50 -8.14
CA TYR A 155 20.34 7.54 -9.21
C TYR A 155 20.16 6.12 -8.66
N ARG A 156 21.13 5.62 -7.89
CA ARG A 156 21.05 4.26 -7.31
C ARG A 156 19.88 4.10 -6.35
N LEU A 157 19.61 5.11 -5.54
CA LEU A 157 18.50 5.11 -4.59
C LEU A 157 17.15 5.12 -5.31
N SER A 158 17.01 5.82 -6.44
CA SER A 158 15.79 5.78 -7.25
C SER A 158 15.51 4.37 -7.74
N PHE A 159 16.50 3.71 -8.35
CA PHE A 159 16.33 2.34 -8.81
C PHE A 159 16.07 1.36 -7.66
N LEU A 160 16.79 1.49 -6.55
CA LEU A 160 16.56 0.65 -5.37
C LEU A 160 15.15 0.85 -4.80
N GLY A 161 14.67 2.09 -4.74
CA GLY A 161 13.30 2.42 -4.37
C GLY A 161 12.27 1.82 -5.30
N THR A 162 12.49 1.88 -6.62
CA THR A 162 11.62 1.25 -7.60
C THR A 162 11.59 -0.27 -7.42
N VAL A 163 12.74 -0.91 -7.13
CA VAL A 163 12.80 -2.35 -6.81
C VAL A 163 11.95 -2.67 -5.58
N CYS A 164 12.12 -1.92 -4.49
CA CYS A 164 11.31 -2.12 -3.29
C CYS A 164 9.82 -1.89 -3.55
N SER A 165 9.46 -0.85 -4.31
CA SER A 165 8.07 -0.53 -4.63
C SER A 165 7.42 -1.60 -5.49
N SER A 166 8.08 -2.04 -6.56
CA SER A 166 7.54 -3.05 -7.46
C SER A 166 7.47 -4.41 -6.78
N LEU A 167 8.46 -4.77 -5.96
CA LEU A 167 8.43 -5.99 -5.15
C LEU A 167 7.27 -5.94 -4.14
N PHE A 168 7.04 -4.81 -3.49
CA PHE A 168 5.91 -4.63 -2.58
C PHE A 168 4.57 -4.77 -3.32
N SER A 169 4.43 -4.17 -4.51
CA SER A 169 3.22 -4.30 -5.34
C SER A 169 2.96 -5.73 -5.79
N LEU A 170 4.00 -6.44 -6.22
CA LEU A 170 3.90 -7.85 -6.60
C LEU A 170 3.52 -8.73 -5.42
N TYR A 171 4.13 -8.50 -4.26
CA TYR A 171 3.80 -9.21 -3.03
C TYR A 171 2.34 -8.99 -2.63
N LEU A 172 1.83 -7.76 -2.75
CA LEU A 172 0.43 -7.46 -2.42
C LEU A 172 -0.57 -8.05 -3.40
N GLN A 173 -0.24 -8.14 -4.70
CA GLN A 173 -1.14 -8.64 -5.74
C GLN A 173 -1.13 -10.18 -5.85
N TYR A 174 0.05 -10.80 -5.75
CA TYR A 174 0.24 -12.23 -6.03
C TYR A 174 0.54 -13.06 -4.77
N GLY A 175 0.83 -12.43 -3.63
CA GLY A 175 1.10 -13.12 -2.38
C GLY A 175 2.40 -13.93 -2.38
N LYS A 176 2.51 -14.87 -1.43
CA LYS A 176 3.67 -15.78 -1.30
C LYS A 176 3.58 -16.95 -2.29
N PRO A 177 4.72 -17.46 -2.80
CA PRO A 177 4.71 -18.68 -3.61
C PRO A 177 4.11 -19.85 -2.80
N ARG A 178 3.32 -20.69 -3.48
CA ARG A 178 2.60 -21.83 -2.87
C ARG A 178 3.54 -22.83 -2.19
N ALA A 179 4.74 -22.99 -2.73
CA ALA A 179 5.84 -23.75 -2.15
C ALA A 179 7.18 -23.20 -2.65
N TRP A 180 8.25 -23.38 -1.89
CA TRP A 180 9.62 -23.05 -2.30
C TRP A 180 10.27 -24.15 -3.16
N ASN A 181 9.46 -24.90 -3.91
CA ASN A 181 9.94 -25.84 -4.90
C ASN A 181 10.16 -25.10 -6.23
N LEU A 182 11.20 -25.47 -7.00
CA LEU A 182 11.49 -24.91 -8.32
C LEU A 182 10.26 -24.91 -9.24
N GLN A 183 9.46 -25.97 -9.21
CA GLN A 183 8.24 -26.08 -10.03
C GLN A 183 7.15 -25.08 -9.62
N ALA A 184 6.93 -24.92 -8.32
CA ALA A 184 5.94 -23.96 -7.80
C ALA A 184 6.41 -22.52 -8.04
N LEU A 185 7.71 -22.27 -7.95
CA LEU A 185 8.31 -20.98 -8.27
C LEU A 185 8.19 -20.65 -9.76
N GLN A 186 8.38 -21.64 -10.65
CA GLN A 186 8.22 -21.44 -12.09
C GLN A 186 6.80 -21.00 -12.44
N ILE A 187 5.78 -21.67 -11.88
CA ILE A 187 4.37 -21.31 -12.09
C ILE A 187 4.07 -19.91 -11.55
N TYR A 188 4.63 -19.58 -10.38
CA TYR A 188 4.48 -18.25 -9.78
C TYR A 188 5.16 -17.15 -10.64
N LEU A 189 6.36 -17.40 -11.14
CA LEU A 189 7.04 -16.46 -12.04
C LEU A 189 6.28 -16.31 -13.35
N GLN A 190 5.71 -17.38 -13.89
CA GLN A 190 4.94 -17.34 -15.12
C GLN A 190 3.66 -16.48 -14.98
N SER A 191 3.03 -16.46 -13.80
CA SER A 191 1.86 -15.61 -13.56
C SER A 191 2.21 -14.12 -13.43
N ILE A 192 3.45 -13.81 -13.06
CA ILE A 192 3.93 -12.46 -12.77
C ILE A 192 4.73 -11.86 -13.95
N VAL A 193 5.33 -12.69 -14.81
CA VAL A 193 6.28 -12.26 -15.85
C VAL A 193 5.72 -11.22 -16.82
N GLY A 194 4.41 -11.26 -17.06
CA GLY A 194 3.72 -10.33 -17.96
C GLY A 194 3.27 -9.02 -17.32
N THR A 195 3.49 -8.83 -16.02
CA THR A 195 3.03 -7.64 -15.29
C THR A 195 3.97 -6.46 -15.50
N LYS A 196 3.40 -5.24 -15.53
CA LYS A 196 4.17 -3.99 -15.58
C LYS A 196 5.16 -3.95 -14.41
N ASP A 197 4.70 -4.24 -13.19
CA ASP A 197 5.50 -4.17 -11.98
C ASP A 197 6.72 -5.11 -12.01
N PHE A 198 6.58 -6.34 -12.52
CA PHE A 198 7.71 -7.27 -12.66
C PHE A 198 8.73 -6.82 -13.70
N ILE A 199 8.27 -6.30 -14.83
CA ILE A 199 9.17 -5.77 -15.87
C ILE A 199 10.01 -4.63 -15.29
N TYR A 200 9.40 -3.69 -14.55
CA TYR A 200 10.12 -2.60 -13.90
C TYR A 200 11.00 -3.06 -12.74
N LEU A 201 10.66 -4.16 -12.06
CA LEU A 201 11.53 -4.82 -11.08
C LEU A 201 12.84 -5.29 -11.74
N ILE A 202 12.75 -6.09 -12.80
CA ILE A 202 13.94 -6.62 -13.49
C ILE A 202 14.73 -5.50 -14.19
N TYR A 203 14.04 -4.54 -14.79
CA TYR A 203 14.65 -3.32 -15.34
C TYR A 203 15.49 -2.63 -14.26
N SER A 204 14.92 -2.40 -13.08
CA SER A 204 15.60 -1.66 -12.02
C SER A 204 16.76 -2.43 -11.41
N ILE A 205 16.62 -3.73 -11.18
CA ILE A 205 17.71 -4.61 -10.71
C ILE A 205 18.93 -4.56 -11.65
N SER A 206 18.68 -4.52 -12.97
CA SER A 206 19.75 -4.45 -13.98
C SER A 206 20.62 -3.18 -13.86
N PHE A 207 20.03 -2.07 -13.40
CA PHE A 207 20.75 -0.81 -13.20
C PHE A 207 21.27 -0.60 -11.78
N VAL A 208 20.67 -1.20 -10.75
CA VAL A 208 21.21 -1.16 -9.37
C VAL A 208 22.56 -1.86 -9.28
N THR A 209 22.66 -3.03 -9.91
CA THR A 209 23.87 -3.87 -9.90
C THR A 209 25.02 -3.31 -10.73
N SER A 210 24.72 -2.35 -11.60
CA SER A 210 25.68 -1.80 -12.56
C SER A 210 26.38 -0.54 -12.04
N HIS A 211 27.64 -0.36 -12.43
CA HIS A 211 28.39 0.88 -12.15
C HIS A 211 28.13 1.99 -13.18
N LEU A 212 27.44 1.68 -14.28
CA LEU A 212 27.15 2.61 -15.37
C LEU A 212 25.94 3.50 -15.02
N CYS A 213 26.17 4.81 -14.90
CA CYS A 213 25.15 5.79 -14.54
C CYS A 213 24.66 6.52 -15.80
N LEU A 214 23.61 5.99 -16.43
CA LEU A 214 22.98 6.62 -17.59
C LEU A 214 21.73 7.38 -17.13
N LYS A 215 21.80 8.72 -17.04
CA LYS A 215 20.65 9.54 -16.59
C LYS A 215 19.37 9.29 -17.42
N PHE A 216 19.51 8.93 -18.70
CA PHE A 216 18.39 8.54 -19.57
C PHE A 216 17.59 7.34 -19.05
N ALA A 217 18.20 6.45 -18.26
CA ALA A 217 17.52 5.31 -17.64
C ALA A 217 16.49 5.72 -16.56
N LEU A 218 16.51 6.97 -16.09
CA LEU A 218 15.51 7.45 -15.13
C LEU A 218 14.19 7.86 -15.80
N ILE A 219 14.16 8.07 -17.12
CA ILE A 219 12.95 8.54 -17.82
C ILE A 219 11.77 7.55 -17.64
N PRO A 220 11.93 6.24 -17.88
CA PRO A 220 10.86 5.26 -17.64
C PRO A 220 10.36 5.26 -16.19
N ILE A 221 11.29 5.39 -15.23
CA ILE A 221 10.97 5.39 -13.79
C ILE A 221 10.19 6.64 -13.41
N LEU A 222 10.57 7.80 -13.95
CA LEU A 222 9.87 9.06 -13.71
C LEU A 222 8.45 9.01 -14.28
N CYS A 223 8.27 8.49 -15.50
CA CYS A 223 6.95 8.31 -16.10
C CYS A 223 6.08 7.37 -15.25
N GLN A 224 6.61 6.24 -14.81
CA GLN A 224 5.88 5.29 -13.98
C GLN A 224 5.50 5.88 -12.61
N ALA A 225 6.44 6.52 -11.92
CA ALA A 225 6.18 7.13 -10.62
C ALA A 225 5.13 8.24 -10.74
N LEU A 226 5.19 9.05 -11.80
CA LEU A 226 4.20 10.08 -12.09
C LEU A 226 2.80 9.49 -12.31
N GLU A 227 2.67 8.38 -13.06
CA GLU A 227 1.38 7.68 -13.22
C GLU A 227 0.80 7.22 -11.86
N HIS A 228 1.62 6.66 -10.97
CA HIS A 228 1.18 6.20 -9.65
C HIS A 228 0.77 7.36 -8.74
N ILE A 229 1.55 8.46 -8.75
CA ILE A 229 1.28 9.67 -7.98
C ILE A 229 -0.02 10.32 -8.45
N ALA A 230 -0.20 10.50 -9.77
CA ALA A 230 -1.39 11.14 -10.33
C ALA A 230 -2.67 10.40 -9.98
N LYS A 231 -2.68 9.06 -10.13
CA LYS A 231 -3.82 8.20 -9.77
C LYS A 231 -4.15 8.27 -8.28
N PHE A 232 -3.13 8.33 -7.43
CA PHE A 232 -3.33 8.43 -5.98
C PHE A 232 -3.84 9.80 -5.55
N LEU A 233 -3.26 10.89 -6.07
CA LEU A 233 -3.66 12.25 -5.76
C LEU A 233 -5.11 12.49 -6.13
N ARG A 234 -5.51 12.11 -7.35
CA ARG A 234 -6.88 12.27 -7.82
C ARG A 234 -7.89 11.50 -6.98
N ARG A 235 -7.54 10.28 -6.55
CA ARG A 235 -8.44 9.42 -5.78
C ARG A 235 -8.65 9.88 -4.33
N ASN A 236 -7.65 10.48 -3.71
CA ASN A 236 -7.70 10.82 -2.28
C ASN A 236 -7.88 12.32 -2.00
N PHE A 237 -7.43 13.20 -2.89
CA PHE A 237 -7.40 14.66 -2.67
C PHE A 237 -8.28 15.45 -3.64
N SER A 238 -9.18 14.80 -4.39
CA SER A 238 -10.09 15.47 -5.33
C SER A 238 -10.93 16.59 -4.71
N GLN A 239 -11.19 16.54 -3.40
CA GLN A 239 -11.94 17.56 -2.67
C GLN A 239 -11.07 18.67 -2.06
N SER A 240 -9.74 18.56 -2.13
CA SER A 240 -8.82 19.55 -1.55
C SER A 240 -8.66 20.78 -2.45
N THR A 241 -8.74 21.98 -1.87
CA THR A 241 -8.59 23.26 -2.59
C THR A 241 -7.18 23.45 -3.17
N LEU A 242 -6.14 22.91 -2.51
CA LEU A 242 -4.75 22.95 -3.01
C LEU A 242 -4.56 22.05 -4.23
N TYR A 243 -5.18 20.87 -4.23
CA TYR A 243 -5.18 19.97 -5.37
C TYR A 243 -5.84 20.62 -6.59
N ARG A 244 -7.04 21.19 -6.38
CA ARG A 244 -7.81 21.88 -7.43
C ARG A 244 -7.07 23.07 -8.05
N LYS A 245 -6.27 23.78 -7.25
CA LYS A 245 -5.58 25.00 -7.71
C LYS A 245 -4.30 24.73 -8.52
N TYR A 246 -3.54 23.67 -8.19
CA TYR A 246 -2.20 23.47 -8.78
C TYR A 246 -1.98 22.10 -9.44
N MET A 247 -2.64 21.05 -8.97
CA MET A 247 -2.28 19.67 -9.33
C MET A 247 -3.35 18.97 -10.18
N GLU A 248 -4.59 19.48 -10.19
CA GLU A 248 -5.70 18.89 -10.93
C GLU A 248 -5.42 18.82 -12.42
N GLU A 249 -5.05 19.94 -13.05
CA GLU A 249 -4.76 19.99 -14.49
C GLU A 249 -3.63 19.02 -14.89
N ALA A 250 -2.54 19.01 -14.11
CA ALA A 250 -1.41 18.12 -14.34
C ALA A 250 -1.78 16.64 -14.16
N CYS A 251 -2.55 16.28 -13.13
CA CYS A 251 -3.00 14.91 -12.89
C CYS A 251 -3.99 14.43 -13.96
N VAL A 252 -4.92 15.30 -14.39
CA VAL A 252 -5.86 14.99 -15.47
C VAL A 252 -5.12 14.79 -16.79
N TRP A 253 -4.13 15.64 -17.09
CA TRP A 253 -3.28 15.50 -18.27
C TRP A 253 -2.50 14.18 -18.27
N VAL A 254 -1.88 13.81 -17.13
CA VAL A 254 -1.16 12.53 -17.02
C VAL A 254 -2.09 11.35 -17.26
N GLU A 255 -3.31 11.39 -16.73
CA GLU A 255 -4.27 10.31 -16.89
C GLU A 255 -4.82 10.23 -18.33
N SER A 256 -5.13 11.37 -18.96
CA SER A 256 -5.58 11.42 -20.35
C SER A 256 -4.48 11.02 -21.35
N ASN A 257 -3.21 11.25 -21.00
CA ASN A 257 -2.06 11.03 -21.88
C ASN A 257 -1.24 9.77 -21.52
N THR A 258 -1.86 8.81 -20.83
CA THR A 258 -1.22 7.53 -20.45
C THR A 258 -0.61 6.81 -21.66
N THR A 259 -1.26 6.84 -22.82
CA THR A 259 -0.72 6.22 -24.06
C THR A 259 0.54 6.91 -24.54
N THR A 260 0.56 8.24 -24.56
CA THR A 260 1.72 9.06 -24.92
C THR A 260 2.89 8.84 -23.98
N LEU A 261 2.64 8.72 -22.66
CA LEU A 261 3.67 8.41 -21.66
C LEU A 261 4.28 7.02 -21.88
N ASN A 262 3.46 6.01 -22.19
CA ASN A 262 3.96 4.67 -22.49
C ASN A 262 4.75 4.64 -23.81
N ILE A 263 4.34 5.38 -24.84
CA ILE A 263 5.10 5.53 -26.10
C ILE A 263 6.46 6.22 -25.84
N LEU A 264 6.47 7.31 -25.06
CA LEU A 264 7.69 8.01 -24.68
C LEU A 264 8.63 7.07 -23.90
N THR A 265 8.07 6.30 -22.97
CA THR A 265 8.82 5.31 -22.18
C THR A 265 9.45 4.26 -23.07
N SER A 266 8.71 3.68 -24.02
CA SER A 266 9.24 2.71 -24.97
C SER A 266 10.32 3.30 -25.89
N HIS A 267 10.20 4.56 -26.29
CA HIS A 267 11.27 5.26 -27.00
C HIS A 267 12.54 5.38 -26.15
N ALA A 268 12.40 5.78 -24.88
CA ALA A 268 13.51 5.91 -23.95
C ALA A 268 14.17 4.55 -23.66
N GLU A 269 13.39 3.48 -23.48
CA GLU A 269 13.88 2.11 -23.25
C GLU A 269 14.68 1.60 -24.45
N ILE A 270 14.16 1.75 -25.66
CA ILE A 270 14.87 1.32 -26.87
C ILE A 270 16.13 2.17 -27.10
N ALA A 271 16.04 3.49 -26.92
CA ALA A 271 17.20 4.38 -27.01
C ALA A 271 18.30 4.00 -26.01
N LEU A 272 17.91 3.61 -24.79
CA LEU A 272 18.83 3.14 -23.77
C LEU A 272 19.55 1.84 -24.19
N GLY A 273 18.85 0.94 -24.88
CA GLY A 273 19.45 -0.27 -25.46
C GLY A 273 20.56 0.06 -26.46
N PHE A 274 20.34 1.02 -27.34
CA PHE A 274 21.35 1.51 -28.27
C PHE A 274 22.49 2.26 -27.56
N LEU A 275 22.19 3.08 -26.56
CA LEU A 275 23.21 3.75 -25.74
C LEU A 275 24.12 2.75 -25.03
N LEU A 276 23.58 1.62 -24.57
CA LEU A 276 24.38 0.54 -23.99
C LEU A 276 25.29 -0.12 -25.02
N ILE A 277 24.81 -0.37 -26.25
CA ILE A 277 25.68 -0.84 -27.34
C ILE A 277 26.81 0.16 -27.58
N ILE A 278 26.50 1.45 -27.71
CA ILE A 278 27.51 2.51 -27.92
C ILE A 278 28.49 2.55 -26.74
N SER A 279 28.02 2.33 -25.51
CA SER A 279 28.87 2.30 -24.32
C SER A 279 29.89 1.16 -24.33
N LEU A 280 29.64 0.07 -25.06
CA LEU A 280 30.62 -1.01 -25.26
C LEU A 280 31.83 -0.57 -26.06
N LEU A 281 31.69 0.43 -26.93
CA LEU A 281 32.81 1.01 -27.66
C LEU A 281 33.64 1.96 -26.79
N SER A 282 33.09 2.42 -25.65
CA SER A 282 33.77 3.29 -24.70
C SER A 282 34.73 2.52 -23.78
N ARG A 283 35.43 3.25 -22.89
CA ARG A 283 36.34 2.70 -21.87
C ARG A 283 35.59 2.07 -20.68
N GLN A 284 34.33 2.45 -20.46
CA GLN A 284 33.46 1.91 -19.41
C GLN A 284 32.62 0.72 -19.92
N ARG A 285 33.29 -0.33 -20.39
CA ARG A 285 32.61 -1.48 -21.01
C ARG A 285 31.91 -2.32 -19.94
N ASN A 286 30.60 -2.49 -20.07
CA ASN A 286 29.84 -3.44 -19.27
C ASN A 286 29.02 -4.37 -20.17
N VAL A 287 29.69 -5.42 -20.65
CA VAL A 287 29.12 -6.42 -21.57
C VAL A 287 27.94 -7.15 -20.91
N LEU A 288 28.10 -7.53 -19.64
CA LEU A 288 27.06 -8.24 -18.89
C LEU A 288 25.80 -7.39 -18.75
N GLN A 289 25.92 -6.12 -18.37
CA GLN A 289 24.77 -5.22 -18.28
C GLN A 289 24.07 -5.04 -19.63
N THR A 290 24.83 -4.88 -20.71
CA THR A 290 24.26 -4.75 -22.04
C THR A 290 23.48 -6.01 -22.40
N PHE A 291 24.06 -7.19 -22.21
CA PHE A 291 23.36 -8.45 -22.46
C PHE A 291 22.08 -8.58 -21.62
N MET A 292 22.17 -8.35 -20.30
CA MET A 292 21.02 -8.41 -19.38
C MET A 292 19.91 -7.45 -19.79
N TYR A 293 20.28 -6.21 -20.14
CA TYR A 293 19.30 -5.21 -20.56
C TYR A 293 18.61 -5.58 -21.87
N TRP A 294 19.34 -6.13 -22.85
CA TRP A 294 18.76 -6.59 -24.10
C TRP A 294 17.80 -7.79 -23.90
N GLN A 295 18.01 -8.62 -22.87
CA GLN A 295 17.02 -9.64 -22.46
C GLN A 295 15.76 -9.00 -21.87
N VAL A 296 15.89 -7.94 -21.06
CA VAL A 296 14.72 -7.18 -20.56
C VAL A 296 13.95 -6.54 -21.70
N LEU A 297 14.65 -5.97 -22.68
CA LEU A 297 14.02 -5.35 -23.84
C LEU A 297 13.28 -6.39 -24.71
N LYS A 298 13.83 -7.60 -24.81
CA LYS A 298 13.16 -8.74 -25.45
C LYS A 298 11.91 -9.17 -24.67
N LEU A 299 11.98 -9.22 -23.34
CA LEU A 299 10.81 -9.47 -22.49
C LEU A 299 9.74 -8.39 -22.71
N MET A 300 10.10 -7.10 -22.74
CA MET A 300 9.18 -5.99 -23.00
C MET A 300 8.52 -6.06 -24.39
N TYR A 301 9.23 -6.59 -25.38
CA TYR A 301 8.71 -6.81 -26.74
C TYR A 301 7.66 -7.93 -26.81
N GLN A 302 7.79 -8.95 -25.94
CA GLN A 302 6.91 -10.10 -25.88
C GLN A 302 5.74 -9.92 -24.90
N ALA A 303 5.97 -9.22 -23.79
CA ALA A 303 4.99 -9.06 -22.72
C ALA A 303 3.76 -8.25 -23.18
N PRO A 304 2.53 -8.73 -22.94
CA PRO A 304 1.32 -8.15 -23.53
C PRO A 304 1.08 -6.69 -23.14
N VAL A 305 1.54 -6.27 -21.95
CA VAL A 305 1.32 -4.92 -21.41
C VAL A 305 2.18 -3.87 -22.12
N THR A 306 3.35 -4.25 -22.64
CA THR A 306 4.33 -3.33 -23.25
C THR A 306 4.58 -3.60 -24.72
N ALA A 307 4.20 -4.79 -25.22
CA ALA A 307 4.50 -5.27 -26.56
C ALA A 307 3.98 -4.33 -27.65
N THR A 308 2.76 -3.80 -27.51
CA THR A 308 2.14 -2.93 -28.53
C THR A 308 2.97 -1.67 -28.76
N TYR A 309 3.40 -1.01 -27.68
CA TYR A 309 4.22 0.20 -27.73
C TYR A 309 5.61 -0.11 -28.29
N HIS A 310 6.29 -1.14 -27.78
CA HIS A 310 7.62 -1.52 -28.25
C HIS A 310 7.62 -1.95 -29.72
N ARG A 311 6.66 -2.76 -30.16
CA ARG A 311 6.52 -3.20 -31.57
C ARG A 311 6.31 -2.00 -32.49
N SER A 312 5.49 -1.03 -32.08
CA SER A 312 5.26 0.17 -32.89
C SER A 312 6.54 0.98 -33.09
N VAL A 313 7.36 1.15 -32.04
CA VAL A 313 8.63 1.87 -32.11
C VAL A 313 9.64 1.09 -32.96
N TRP A 314 9.76 -0.23 -32.75
CA TRP A 314 10.62 -1.08 -33.58
C TRP A 314 10.23 -1.07 -35.05
N ALA A 315 8.93 -1.09 -35.36
CA ALA A 315 8.45 -0.98 -36.74
C ALA A 315 8.82 0.37 -37.36
N LYS A 316 8.70 1.47 -36.61
CA LYS A 316 9.09 2.81 -37.06
C LYS A 316 10.60 2.89 -37.33
N ILE A 317 11.43 2.35 -36.44
CA ILE A 317 12.88 2.26 -36.61
C ILE A 317 13.20 1.44 -37.86
N GLY A 318 12.59 0.26 -38.00
CA GLY A 318 12.79 -0.62 -39.16
C GLY A 318 12.45 0.08 -40.47
N ARG A 319 11.31 0.77 -40.58
CA ARG A 319 10.94 1.53 -41.79
C ARG A 319 11.93 2.65 -42.12
N THR A 320 12.49 3.29 -41.09
CA THR A 320 13.43 4.40 -41.27
C THR A 320 14.80 3.89 -41.67
N VAL A 321 15.32 2.86 -40.99
CA VAL A 321 16.71 2.43 -41.09
C VAL A 321 16.95 1.44 -42.25
N THR A 322 15.99 0.54 -42.52
CA THR A 322 16.09 -0.46 -43.61
C THR A 322 16.51 0.13 -44.96
N PRO A 323 15.90 1.21 -45.48
CA PRO A 323 16.30 1.77 -46.77
C PRO A 323 17.73 2.32 -46.77
N PHE A 324 18.21 2.88 -45.65
CA PHE A 324 19.59 3.35 -45.55
C PHE A 324 20.59 2.21 -45.50
N ILE A 325 20.28 1.11 -44.79
CA ILE A 325 21.15 -0.08 -44.75
C ILE A 325 21.31 -0.67 -46.15
N HIS A 326 20.21 -0.82 -46.89
CA HIS A 326 20.25 -1.36 -48.26
C HIS A 326 21.05 -0.47 -49.21
N ARG A 327 20.99 0.86 -49.02
CA ARG A 327 21.67 1.83 -49.89
C ARG A 327 23.14 2.02 -49.57
N TYR A 328 23.52 2.07 -48.29
CA TYR A 328 24.85 2.51 -47.87
C TYR A 328 25.70 1.43 -47.20
N ALA A 329 25.10 0.34 -46.71
CA ALA A 329 25.85 -0.67 -45.95
C ALA A 329 25.23 -2.08 -46.09
N PRO A 330 25.20 -2.67 -47.31
CA PRO A 330 24.61 -3.98 -47.54
C PRO A 330 25.31 -5.11 -46.77
N ALA A 331 26.58 -4.94 -46.38
CA ALA A 331 27.33 -5.87 -45.55
C ALA A 331 26.70 -6.07 -44.15
N LEU A 332 25.90 -5.11 -43.65
CA LEU A 332 25.19 -5.23 -42.37
C LEU A 332 23.96 -6.14 -42.45
N ASN A 333 23.50 -6.54 -43.63
CA ASN A 333 22.31 -7.38 -43.76
C ASN A 333 22.47 -8.76 -43.10
N THR A 334 23.64 -9.38 -43.24
CA THR A 334 23.93 -10.70 -42.64
C THR A 334 23.94 -10.67 -41.10
N PRO A 335 24.71 -9.79 -40.42
CA PRO A 335 24.65 -9.70 -38.96
C PRO A 335 23.28 -9.22 -38.46
N LEU A 336 22.60 -8.33 -39.20
CA LEU A 336 21.25 -7.88 -38.84
C LEU A 336 20.25 -9.04 -38.88
N ALA A 337 20.28 -9.89 -39.91
CA ALA A 337 19.43 -11.07 -40.00
C ALA A 337 19.71 -12.07 -38.87
N ALA A 338 20.98 -12.25 -38.46
CA ALA A 338 21.34 -13.08 -37.32
C ALA A 338 20.77 -12.53 -36.01
N VAL A 339 20.88 -11.22 -35.77
CA VAL A 339 20.32 -10.55 -34.58
C VAL A 339 18.79 -10.63 -34.58
N GLN A 340 18.13 -10.43 -35.72
CA GLN A 340 16.68 -10.58 -35.84
C GLN A 340 16.22 -12.00 -35.50
N ARG A 341 16.93 -13.04 -35.98
CA ARG A 341 16.63 -14.43 -35.62
C ARG A 341 16.76 -14.68 -34.12
N TRP A 342 17.76 -14.11 -33.46
CA TRP A 342 17.93 -14.21 -32.01
C TRP A 342 16.85 -13.44 -31.23
N TRP A 343 16.39 -12.31 -31.76
CA TRP A 343 15.35 -11.47 -31.16
C TRP A 343 13.97 -12.13 -31.19
N PHE A 344 13.63 -12.80 -32.29
CA PHE A 344 12.31 -13.40 -32.48
C PHE A 344 12.18 -14.85 -32.00
N ARG A 345 13.30 -15.56 -31.83
CA ARG A 345 13.33 -16.89 -31.19
C ARG A 345 13.17 -16.73 -29.68
#